data_AF-A0A257YDE7-F1
#
_entry.id   AF-A0A257YDE7-F1
#
_cell.length_a   1.000
_cell.length_b   1.000
_cell.length_c   1.000
_cell.angle_alpha   90.00
_cell.angle_beta   90.00
_cell.angle_gamma   90.00
#
_symmetry.space_group_name_H-M   'P 1'
#
loop_
_entity.id
_entity.type
_entity.pdbx_description
1 polymer ?
#
loop_
_entity_poly.entity_id
_entity_poly.type
_entity_poly.pdbx_seq_one_letter_code
_entity_poly.pdbx_strand_id
1 'polypeptide(L)'
;MTRSVLPAGLPDARLIMEIGDFATDIVMTYGDAPRLVRSLPIGLQTLVKAASQNLDVENERALQFIKKFGIEQDKLEGQVFHALEPSIEQFVSEITKSVKFFQTKYPSITVGGLIFSDYGVTIPALASYIATKTGYPVTAGDPWQRVRVSDTDRQKLQDFSSQFSVAIGLAQRGGEA
;
A
#
# COMPACT_ATOMS: atom_id res chain seq x y z
N MET A 1 -9.45 7.13 -4.44
CA MET A 1 -8.35 6.16 -4.50
C MET A 1 -8.56 5.06 -5.55
N THR A 2 -9.52 4.13 -5.45
CA THR A 2 -9.61 3.00 -6.40
C THR A 2 -9.54 3.42 -7.88
N ARG A 3 -10.21 4.51 -8.26
CA ARG A 3 -10.19 5.04 -9.63
C ARG A 3 -8.84 5.60 -10.09
N SER A 4 -8.03 6.15 -9.19
CA SER A 4 -6.74 6.74 -9.53
C SER A 4 -5.64 5.68 -9.61
N VAL A 5 -5.68 4.63 -8.78
CA VAL A 5 -4.59 3.63 -8.69
C VAL A 5 -4.88 2.28 -9.36
N LEU A 6 -6.13 1.94 -9.67
CA LEU A 6 -6.46 0.70 -10.38
C LEU A 6 -6.24 0.85 -11.91
N PRO A 7 -5.39 0.01 -12.54
CA PRO A 7 -5.28 -0.02 -13.99
C PRO A 7 -6.61 -0.40 -14.67
N ALA A 8 -6.89 0.17 -15.84
CA ALA A 8 -8.10 -0.12 -16.59
C ALA A 8 -8.01 -1.48 -17.31
N GLY A 9 -9.16 -2.15 -17.48
CA GLY A 9 -9.27 -3.35 -18.33
C GLY A 9 -8.65 -4.63 -17.75
N LEU A 10 -8.35 -4.66 -16.45
CA LEU A 10 -7.84 -5.88 -15.81
C LEU A 10 -8.90 -6.99 -15.81
N PRO A 11 -8.56 -8.22 -16.25
CA PRO A 11 -9.51 -9.34 -16.28
C PRO A 11 -9.66 -10.04 -14.93
N ASP A 12 -8.84 -9.66 -13.95
CA ASP A 12 -8.74 -10.27 -12.63
C ASP A 12 -9.13 -9.30 -11.51
N ALA A 13 -9.27 -9.84 -10.30
CA ALA A 13 -9.48 -9.03 -9.11
C ALA A 13 -8.16 -8.49 -8.57
N ARG A 14 -8.20 -7.27 -8.03
CA ARG A 14 -7.06 -6.62 -7.36
C ARG A 14 -7.41 -6.24 -5.93
N LEU A 15 -6.47 -6.46 -5.03
CA LEU A 15 -6.51 -5.88 -3.69
C LEU A 15 -5.70 -4.59 -3.71
N ILE A 16 -6.31 -3.48 -3.33
CA ILE A 16 -5.63 -2.20 -3.14
C ILE A 16 -5.44 -2.00 -1.64
N MET A 17 -4.22 -1.65 -1.23
CA MET A 17 -3.87 -1.33 0.15
C MET A 17 -3.30 0.09 0.20
N GLU A 18 -3.99 0.96 0.94
CA GLU A 18 -3.60 2.34 1.17
C GLU A 18 -3.16 2.48 2.62
N ILE A 19 -1.85 2.58 2.85
CA ILE A 19 -1.30 2.74 4.19
C ILE A 19 -1.23 4.24 4.50
N GLY A 20 -2.12 4.71 5.37
CA GLY A 20 -2.12 6.08 5.89
C GLY A 20 -1.36 6.19 7.23
N ASP A 21 -1.46 7.36 7.86
CA ASP A 21 -0.77 7.63 9.14
C ASP A 21 -1.30 6.72 10.26
N PHE A 22 -2.63 6.62 10.40
CA PHE A 22 -3.27 5.94 11.54
C PHE A 22 -4.02 4.66 11.18
N ALA A 23 -4.41 4.54 9.92
CA ALA A 23 -5.22 3.44 9.43
C ALA A 23 -4.74 3.00 8.04
N THR A 24 -5.11 1.78 7.67
CA THR A 24 -4.87 1.23 6.35
C THR A 24 -6.18 0.81 5.74
N ASP A 25 -6.50 1.33 4.56
CA ASP A 25 -7.69 0.93 3.83
C ASP A 25 -7.36 -0.22 2.87
N ILE A 26 -8.23 -1.23 2.87
CA ILE A 26 -8.17 -2.38 1.96
C ILE A 26 -9.41 -2.38 1.09
N VAL A 27 -9.19 -2.40 -0.22
CA VAL A 27 -10.26 -2.47 -1.22
C VAL A 27 -10.03 -3.62 -2.17
N MET A 28 -10.92 -4.61 -2.19
CA MET A 28 -10.95 -5.62 -3.26
C MET A 28 -11.79 -5.09 -4.40
N THR A 29 -11.29 -5.22 -5.62
CA THR A 29 -11.96 -4.77 -6.85
C THR A 29 -12.06 -5.91 -7.85
N TYR A 30 -13.09 -5.87 -8.68
CA TYR A 30 -13.18 -6.67 -9.89
C TYR A 30 -13.85 -5.84 -10.98
N GLY A 31 -13.16 -5.67 -12.11
CA GLY A 31 -13.45 -4.59 -13.04
C GLY A 31 -13.20 -3.23 -12.37
N ASP A 32 -14.09 -2.26 -12.58
CA ASP A 32 -14.05 -0.93 -11.97
C ASP A 32 -14.85 -0.82 -10.65
N ALA A 33 -15.40 -1.94 -10.18
CA ALA A 33 -16.30 -1.98 -9.03
C ALA A 33 -15.61 -2.52 -7.76
N PRO A 34 -15.68 -1.80 -6.62
CA PRO A 34 -15.26 -2.34 -5.32
C PRO A 34 -16.23 -3.46 -4.88
N ARG A 35 -15.66 -4.55 -4.38
CA ARG A 35 -16.38 -5.76 -3.92
C ARG A 35 -16.20 -6.01 -2.42
N LEU A 36 -15.14 -5.46 -1.83
CA LEU A 36 -14.89 -5.40 -0.40
C LEU A 36 -14.21 -4.07 -0.10
N VAL A 37 -14.62 -3.39 0.97
CA VAL A 37 -13.95 -2.20 1.51
C VAL A 37 -13.86 -2.37 3.02
N ARG A 38 -12.66 -2.25 3.58
CA ARG A 38 -12.39 -2.35 5.01
C ARG A 38 -11.33 -1.33 5.39
N SER A 39 -11.38 -0.86 6.63
CA SER A 39 -10.32 -0.06 7.24
C SER A 39 -9.73 -0.82 8.42
N LEU A 40 -8.40 -0.85 8.50
CA LEU A 40 -7.63 -1.47 9.56
C LEU A 40 -7.08 -0.39 10.49
N PRO A 41 -7.14 -0.56 11.82
CA PRO A 41 -6.57 0.40 12.78
C PRO A 41 -5.05 0.24 12.92
N ILE A 42 -4.35 0.09 11.79
CA ILE A 42 -2.91 -0.07 11.69
C ILE A 42 -2.45 0.84 10.55
N GLY A 43 -1.55 1.77 10.84
CA GLY A 43 -0.97 2.69 9.87
C GLY A 43 0.51 2.90 10.12
N LEU A 44 1.09 3.92 9.48
CA LEU A 44 2.50 4.28 9.65
C LEU A 44 2.87 4.55 11.12
N GLN A 45 1.99 5.21 11.88
CA GLN A 45 2.25 5.52 13.29
C GLN A 45 2.37 4.26 14.16
N THR A 46 1.70 3.17 13.77
CA THR A 46 1.89 1.87 14.43
C THR A 46 3.32 1.36 14.23
N LEU A 47 3.86 1.49 13.01
CA LEU A 47 5.24 1.12 12.69
C LEU A 47 6.26 2.03 13.39
N VAL A 48 6.02 3.34 13.39
CA VAL A 48 6.87 4.33 14.08
C VAL A 48 6.95 4.02 15.57
N LYS A 49 5.81 3.76 16.21
CA LYS A 49 5.77 3.41 17.63
C LYS A 49 6.52 2.10 17.91
N ALA A 50 6.34 1.07 17.08
CA ALA A 50 7.05 -0.19 17.22
C ALA A 50 8.57 -0.01 17.09
N ALA A 51 9.03 0.72 16.08
CA ALA A 51 10.44 1.03 15.89
C ALA A 51 11.01 1.88 17.03
N SER A 52 10.31 2.93 17.46
CA SER A 52 10.74 3.78 18.57
C SER A 52 10.94 2.98 19.86
N GLN A 53 9.98 2.13 20.21
CA GLN A 53 10.04 1.32 21.43
C GLN A 53 11.13 0.24 21.41
N ASN A 54 11.30 -0.45 20.27
CA ASN A 54 12.25 -1.55 20.17
C ASN A 54 13.70 -1.08 19.93
N LEU A 55 13.89 0.11 19.35
CA LEU A 55 15.21 0.67 19.05
C LEU A 55 15.65 1.72 20.08
N ASP A 56 14.79 2.07 21.04
CA ASP A 56 15.01 3.11 22.05
C ASP A 56 15.40 4.46 21.43
N VAL A 57 14.58 4.93 20.48
CA VAL A 57 14.78 6.21 19.79
C VAL A 57 13.49 7.02 19.71
N GLU A 58 13.62 8.33 19.57
CA GLU A 58 12.48 9.23 19.33
C GLU A 58 11.72 8.88 18.04
N ASN A 59 10.41 9.16 18.02
CA ASN A 59 9.52 8.86 16.89
C ASN A 59 10.02 9.42 15.55
N GLU A 60 10.58 10.64 15.57
CA GLU A 60 11.13 11.27 14.38
C GLU A 60 12.30 10.47 13.81
N ARG A 61 13.18 9.97 14.69
CA ARG A 61 14.31 9.12 14.31
C ARG A 61 13.85 7.75 13.83
N ALA A 62 12.86 7.16 14.50
CA ALA A 62 12.24 5.91 14.09
C ALA A 62 11.65 6.02 12.66
N LEU A 63 10.94 7.10 12.36
CA LEU A 63 10.41 7.37 11.03
C LEU A 63 11.51 7.48 9.97
N GLN A 64 12.63 8.14 10.29
CA GLN A 64 13.78 8.21 9.38
C GLN A 64 14.38 6.83 9.12
N PHE A 65 14.46 5.97 10.14
CA PHE A 65 14.92 4.59 9.97
C PHE A 65 13.98 3.77 9.09
N ILE A 66 12.66 3.88 9.31
CA ILE A 66 11.65 3.19 8.49
C ILE A 66 11.77 3.64 7.02
N LYS A 67 11.87 4.94 6.76
CA LYS A 67 11.99 5.46 5.38
C LYS A 67 13.31 5.06 4.71
N LYS A 68 14.40 5.01 5.46
CA LYS A 68 15.74 4.77 4.92
C LYS A 68 16.06 3.29 4.73
N PHE A 69 15.64 2.45 5.67
CA PHE A 69 16.02 1.03 5.72
C PHE A 69 14.83 0.10 5.53
N GLY A 70 13.61 0.57 5.80
CA GLY A 70 12.40 -0.25 5.70
C GLY A 70 12.53 -1.56 6.44
N ILE A 71 12.43 -2.65 5.68
CA ILE A 71 12.60 -4.01 6.18
C ILE A 71 13.77 -4.77 5.54
N GLU A 72 14.76 -4.04 5.04
CA GLU A 72 16.00 -4.64 4.57
C GLU A 72 16.79 -5.26 5.74
N GLN A 73 16.96 -6.59 5.70
CA GLN A 73 17.62 -7.33 6.78
C GLN A 73 19.15 -7.12 6.83
N ASP A 74 19.76 -6.67 5.73
CA ASP A 74 21.20 -6.39 5.63
C ASP A 74 21.58 -4.99 6.17
N LYS A 75 20.60 -4.19 6.61
CA LYS A 75 20.81 -2.85 7.18
C LYS A 75 20.64 -2.89 8.69
N LEU A 76 21.50 -2.16 9.41
CA LEU A 76 21.46 -2.05 10.88
C LEU A 76 21.29 -3.42 11.57
N GLU A 77 21.97 -4.45 11.06
CA GLU A 77 21.89 -5.82 11.59
C GLU A 77 20.45 -6.37 11.68
N GLY A 78 19.55 -5.90 10.80
CA GLY A 78 18.14 -6.30 10.77
C GLY A 78 17.28 -5.71 11.88
N GLN A 79 17.81 -4.82 12.73
CA GLN A 79 17.09 -4.29 13.88
C GLN A 79 15.78 -3.59 13.51
N VAL A 80 15.78 -2.81 12.42
CA VAL A 80 14.55 -2.15 11.93
C VAL A 80 13.54 -3.18 11.46
N PHE A 81 13.97 -4.20 10.71
CA PHE A 81 13.10 -5.30 10.30
C PHE A 81 12.46 -5.98 11.51
N HIS A 82 13.26 -6.41 12.50
CA HIS A 82 12.75 -7.10 13.68
C HIS A 82 11.78 -6.24 14.50
N ALA A 83 12.02 -4.94 14.58
CA ALA A 83 11.11 -4.01 15.25
C ALA A 83 9.75 -3.86 14.53
N LEU A 84 9.73 -3.98 13.20
CA LEU A 84 8.53 -3.78 12.38
C LEU A 84 7.78 -5.08 12.06
N GLU A 85 8.47 -6.23 12.08
CA GLU A 85 7.97 -7.52 11.64
C GLU A 85 6.60 -7.88 12.27
N PRO A 86 6.36 -7.74 13.59
CA PRO A 86 5.07 -8.08 14.17
C PRO A 86 3.90 -7.25 13.60
N SER A 87 4.12 -5.96 13.33
CA SER A 87 3.10 -5.09 12.71
C SER A 87 2.90 -5.41 11.24
N ILE A 88 3.96 -5.81 10.53
CA ILE A 88 3.87 -6.20 9.11
C ILE A 88 3.15 -7.54 8.95
N GLU A 89 3.37 -8.50 9.84
CA GLU A 89 2.63 -9.76 9.87
C GLU A 89 1.13 -9.56 10.10
N GLN A 90 0.72 -8.47 10.78
CA GLN A 90 -0.69 -8.09 10.85
C GLN A 90 -1.25 -7.68 9.48
N PHE A 91 -0.49 -6.93 8.67
CA PHE A 91 -0.89 -6.64 7.29
C PHE A 91 -1.01 -7.92 6.45
N VAL A 92 -0.03 -8.83 6.54
CA VAL A 92 -0.08 -10.13 5.84
C VAL A 92 -1.35 -10.90 6.21
N SER A 93 -1.68 -10.94 7.49
CA SER A 93 -2.89 -11.60 8.01
C SER A 93 -4.17 -10.98 7.44
N GLU A 94 -4.28 -9.64 7.45
CA GLU A 94 -5.47 -8.95 6.95
C GLU A 94 -5.61 -9.02 5.43
N ILE A 95 -4.50 -9.02 4.69
CA ILE A 95 -4.49 -9.29 3.24
C ILE A 95 -5.04 -10.69 2.99
N THR A 96 -4.49 -11.69 3.67
CA THR A 96 -4.88 -13.10 3.51
C THR A 96 -6.37 -13.30 3.81
N LYS A 97 -6.88 -12.69 4.90
CA LYS A 97 -8.30 -12.73 5.24
C LYS A 97 -9.18 -12.09 4.17
N SER A 98 -8.76 -10.94 3.64
CA SER A 98 -9.52 -10.18 2.64
C SER A 98 -9.58 -10.93 1.30
N VAL A 99 -8.46 -11.52 0.88
CA VAL A 99 -8.39 -12.39 -0.30
C VAL A 99 -9.28 -13.62 -0.13
N LYS A 100 -9.18 -14.33 1.00
CA LYS A 100 -10.02 -15.51 1.28
C LYS A 100 -11.50 -15.15 1.29
N PHE A 101 -11.88 -14.06 1.96
CA PHE A 101 -13.27 -13.58 1.96
C PHE A 101 -13.78 -13.34 0.53
N PHE A 102 -12.98 -12.66 -0.29
CA PHE A 102 -13.34 -12.40 -1.68
C PHE A 102 -13.50 -13.69 -2.49
N GLN A 103 -12.54 -14.61 -2.40
CA GLN A 103 -12.57 -15.88 -3.14
C GLN A 103 -13.73 -16.79 -2.70
N THR A 104 -14.12 -16.79 -1.42
CA THR A 104 -15.32 -17.50 -0.96
C THR A 104 -16.59 -16.95 -1.61
N LYS A 105 -16.68 -15.62 -1.78
CA LYS A 105 -17.85 -14.97 -2.39
C LYS A 105 -17.86 -15.03 -3.92
N TYR A 106 -16.67 -15.06 -4.53
CA TYR A 106 -16.46 -15.02 -5.98
C TYR A 106 -15.48 -16.12 -6.42
N PRO A 107 -15.87 -17.40 -6.32
CA PRO A 107 -14.95 -18.53 -6.51
C PRO A 107 -14.40 -18.67 -7.93
N SER A 108 -15.09 -18.11 -8.93
CA SER A 108 -14.67 -18.13 -10.33
C SER A 108 -13.75 -16.97 -10.72
N ILE A 109 -13.48 -16.03 -9.82
CA ILE A 109 -12.68 -14.83 -10.10
C ILE A 109 -11.30 -14.96 -9.46
N THR A 110 -10.27 -14.96 -10.29
CA THR A 110 -8.88 -15.00 -9.84
C THR A 110 -8.45 -13.66 -9.23
N VAL A 111 -7.64 -13.69 -8.18
CA VAL A 111 -6.96 -12.50 -7.65
C VAL A 111 -5.60 -12.41 -8.33
N GLY A 112 -5.38 -11.35 -9.11
CA GLY A 112 -4.18 -11.19 -9.93
C GLY A 112 -3.00 -10.53 -9.21
N GLY A 113 -3.25 -9.85 -8.10
CA GLY A 113 -2.19 -9.18 -7.35
C GLY A 113 -2.68 -8.10 -6.40
N LEU A 114 -1.72 -7.48 -5.73
CA LEU A 114 -1.90 -6.41 -4.77
C LEU A 114 -1.35 -5.10 -5.35
N ILE A 115 -2.01 -3.98 -5.04
CA ILE A 115 -1.58 -2.63 -5.42
C ILE A 115 -1.39 -1.84 -4.14
N PHE A 116 -0.18 -1.35 -3.89
CA PHE A 116 0.13 -0.51 -2.73
C PHE A 116 0.07 0.96 -3.10
N SER A 117 -0.42 1.82 -2.20
CA SER A 117 -0.33 3.28 -2.33
C SER A 117 0.22 3.92 -1.06
N ASP A 118 0.38 5.25 -1.12
CA ASP A 118 0.75 6.11 -0.01
C ASP A 118 2.04 5.66 0.70
N TYR A 119 2.03 5.41 2.02
CA TYR A 119 3.24 4.98 2.70
C TYR A 119 3.69 3.57 2.32
N GLY A 120 2.77 2.72 1.84
CA GLY A 120 3.06 1.36 1.42
C GLY A 120 4.05 1.28 0.26
N VAL A 121 4.14 2.31 -0.58
CA VAL A 121 5.11 2.37 -1.68
C VAL A 121 6.46 2.96 -1.28
N THR A 122 6.53 3.59 -0.09
CA THR A 122 7.74 4.30 0.36
C THR A 122 8.64 3.49 1.28
N ILE A 123 8.13 2.42 1.89
CA ILE A 123 8.90 1.59 2.83
C ILE A 123 9.76 0.59 2.04
N PRO A 124 11.11 0.69 2.10
CA PRO A 124 12.00 -0.21 1.37
C PRO A 124 11.72 -1.69 1.67
N ALA A 125 11.76 -2.51 0.62
CA ALA A 125 11.54 -3.96 0.64
C ALA A 125 10.15 -4.46 1.14
N LEU A 126 9.23 -3.57 1.54
CA LEU A 126 7.90 -3.96 2.02
C LEU A 126 7.08 -4.72 0.98
N ALA A 127 7.02 -4.21 -0.25
CA ALA A 127 6.28 -4.84 -1.34
C ALA A 127 6.77 -6.26 -1.63
N SER A 128 8.09 -6.48 -1.71
CA SER A 128 8.69 -7.80 -1.94
C SER A 128 8.42 -8.78 -0.79
N TYR A 129 8.46 -8.30 0.45
CA TYR A 129 8.17 -9.13 1.61
C TYR A 129 6.71 -9.59 1.64
N ILE A 130 5.78 -8.66 1.43
CA ILE A 130 4.35 -8.98 1.35
C ILE A 130 4.08 -9.92 0.17
N ALA A 131 4.70 -9.69 -0.99
CA ALA A 131 4.55 -10.56 -2.14
C ALA A 131 4.98 -12.00 -1.84
N THR A 132 6.13 -12.15 -1.17
CA THR A 132 6.65 -13.46 -0.75
C THR A 132 5.73 -14.15 0.25
N LYS A 133 5.24 -13.42 1.26
CA LYS A 133 4.40 -13.98 2.32
C LYS A 133 2.99 -14.33 1.85
N THR A 134 2.45 -13.57 0.90
CA THR A 134 1.06 -13.74 0.43
C THR A 134 0.96 -14.56 -0.84
N GLY A 135 2.04 -14.70 -1.60
CA GLY A 135 2.06 -15.36 -2.91
C GLY A 135 1.47 -14.53 -4.04
N TYR A 136 1.14 -13.26 -3.80
CA TYR A 136 0.59 -12.35 -4.80
C TYR A 136 1.62 -11.27 -5.19
N PRO A 137 1.80 -10.97 -6.48
CA PRO A 137 2.67 -9.88 -6.87
C PRO A 137 2.14 -8.55 -6.31
N VAL A 138 3.05 -7.72 -5.80
CA VAL A 138 2.74 -6.38 -5.28
C VAL A 138 3.31 -5.34 -6.23
N THR A 139 2.46 -4.43 -6.71
CA THR A 139 2.87 -3.31 -7.56
C THR A 139 2.59 -1.98 -6.88
N ALA A 140 3.42 -0.97 -7.13
CA ALA A 140 3.12 0.39 -6.70
C ALA A 140 1.97 0.96 -7.55
N GLY A 141 0.94 1.50 -6.90
CA GLY A 141 -0.13 2.22 -7.54
C GLY A 141 0.37 3.59 -7.98
N ASP A 142 0.21 3.90 -9.27
CA ASP A 142 0.46 5.23 -9.81
C ASP A 142 -0.86 6.01 -9.85
N PRO A 143 -1.07 6.97 -8.94
CA PRO A 143 -2.30 7.76 -8.94
C PRO A 143 -2.38 8.74 -10.12
N TRP A 144 -1.28 8.97 -10.84
CA TRP A 144 -1.20 9.84 -12.02
C TRP A 144 -1.42 9.10 -13.32
N GLN A 145 -1.64 7.79 -13.30
CA GLN A 145 -1.77 6.98 -14.52
C GLN A 145 -2.92 7.44 -15.45
N ARG A 146 -3.88 8.21 -14.93
CA ARG A 146 -5.02 8.80 -15.66
C ARG A 146 -4.97 10.34 -15.70
N VAL A 147 -3.84 10.96 -15.35
CA VAL A 147 -3.64 12.41 -15.33
C VAL A 147 -2.63 12.80 -16.39
N ARG A 148 -3.01 13.71 -17.29
CA ARG A 148 -2.10 14.30 -18.30
C ARG A 148 -1.54 15.61 -17.75
N VAL A 149 -0.24 15.63 -17.51
CA VAL A 149 0.55 16.80 -17.13
C VAL A 149 1.81 16.86 -18.00
N SER A 150 2.47 18.02 -18.04
CA SER A 150 3.77 18.14 -18.71
C SER A 150 4.81 17.23 -18.04
N ASP A 151 5.84 16.79 -18.78
CA ASP A 151 6.91 15.96 -18.20
C ASP A 151 7.64 16.67 -17.06
N THR A 152 7.83 18.00 -17.18
CA THR A 152 8.41 18.85 -16.13
C THR A 152 7.59 18.82 -14.84
N ASP A 153 6.26 18.88 -14.93
CA ASP A 153 5.40 18.84 -13.76
C ASP A 153 5.31 17.42 -13.19
N ARG A 154 5.26 16.40 -14.05
CA ARG A 154 5.30 14.99 -13.64
C ARG A 154 6.54 14.71 -12.79
N GLN A 155 7.70 15.21 -13.20
CA GLN A 155 8.96 15.02 -12.50
C GLN A 155 8.98 15.72 -11.12
N LYS A 156 8.40 16.93 -11.02
CA LYS A 156 8.25 17.64 -9.74
C LYS A 156 7.28 16.96 -8.78
N LEU A 157 6.26 16.28 -9.32
CA LEU A 157 5.19 15.66 -8.55
C LEU A 157 5.50 14.20 -8.17
N GLN A 158 6.54 13.61 -8.75
CA GLN A 158 6.85 12.19 -8.60
C GLN A 158 7.13 11.81 -7.14
N ASP A 159 7.85 12.65 -6.40
CA ASP A 159 8.22 12.42 -4.98
C ASP A 159 7.00 12.42 -4.03
N PHE A 160 5.94 13.12 -4.42
CA PHE A 160 4.69 13.22 -3.65
C PHE A 160 3.57 12.38 -4.26
N SER A 161 3.87 11.64 -5.32
CA SER A 161 2.87 11.11 -6.22
C SER A 161 1.84 10.26 -5.50
N SER A 162 2.29 9.33 -4.66
CA SER A 162 1.45 8.40 -3.91
C SER A 162 0.46 9.08 -2.98
N GLN A 163 0.81 10.25 -2.42
CA GLN A 163 -0.01 11.03 -1.47
C GLN A 163 -1.22 11.72 -2.12
N PHE A 164 -1.29 11.77 -3.46
CA PHE A 164 -2.39 12.39 -4.19
C PHE A 164 -3.46 11.40 -4.65
N SER A 165 -3.35 10.12 -4.27
CA SER A 165 -4.26 9.05 -4.68
C SER A 165 -5.73 9.37 -4.39
N VAL A 166 -6.02 9.95 -3.22
CA VAL A 166 -7.37 10.37 -2.81
C VAL A 166 -7.85 11.56 -3.64
N ALA A 167 -7.07 12.65 -3.69
CA ALA A 167 -7.45 13.89 -4.36
C ALA A 167 -7.70 13.68 -5.86
N ILE A 168 -6.82 12.96 -6.57
CA ILE A 168 -6.97 12.66 -7.99
C ILE A 168 -8.20 11.77 -8.23
N GLY A 169 -8.41 10.76 -7.38
CA GLY A 169 -9.59 9.88 -7.50
C GLY A 169 -10.92 10.61 -7.29
N LEU A 170 -10.94 11.67 -6.46
CA LEU A 170 -12.10 12.55 -6.30
C LEU A 170 -12.29 13.45 -7.51
N ALA A 171 -11.23 14.04 -8.06
CA ALA A 171 -11.29 14.91 -9.24
C ALA A 171 -11.83 14.18 -10.49
N GLN A 172 -11.47 12.90 -10.66
CA GLN A 172 -12.00 12.03 -11.73
C GLN A 172 -13.52 11.79 -11.66
N ARG A 173 -14.19 12.19 -10.58
CA ARG A 173 -15.66 12.12 -10.49
C ARG A 173 -16.34 13.23 -11.32
N GLY A 174 -15.67 14.37 -11.51
CA GLY A 174 -16.23 15.55 -12.19
C GLY A 174 -15.75 15.76 -13.63
N GLY A 175 -14.72 15.03 -14.06
CA GLY A 175 -14.21 15.08 -15.42
C GLY A 175 -14.54 13.79 -16.17
N GLU A 176 -15.50 13.86 -17.09
CA GLU A 176 -15.49 12.97 -18.24
C GLU A 176 -14.28 13.37 -19.10
N ALA A 177 -13.41 12.42 -19.38
CA ALA A 177 -12.38 12.51 -20.40
C ALA A 177 -12.65 11.44 -21.46
#